data_AF-A0A1V9ZTT4-F1
#
_entry.id   AF-A0A1V9ZTT4-F1
#
_cell.length_a   1.000
_cell.length_b   1.000
_cell.length_c   1.000
_cell.angle_alpha   90.00
_cell.angle_beta   90.00
_cell.angle_gamma   90.00
#
_symmetry.space_group_name_H-M   'P 1'
#
loop_
_entity.id
_entity.type
_entity.pdbx_description
1 polymer ?
#
loop_
_entity_poly.entity_id
_entity_poly.type
_entity_poly.pdbx_seq_one_letter_code
_entity_poly.pdbx_strand_id
1 'polypeptide(L)'
;MELQEVLHRIARGDWTMVDAALDGSGGGVDGLGLGVLHWACLQRDVPPHVIVTILSRWPSAATVRTPAGVLPRQLATWRRCRQQVVDVLFAAHPEDTCSNQEEHKSTSVHKRAGLPPRWQEDAKCGLCFASFKPARRRHHCRNCGLSVCDVHALTRVPFPPAPRCQRLCDVCARTHAVYTALISANT
;
A
#
# COMPACT_ATOMS: atom_id res chain seq x y z
N MET A 1 28.26 -0.69 -2.19
CA MET A 1 27.87 -0.37 -3.57
C MET A 1 27.33 1.05 -3.57
N GLU A 2 27.83 1.93 -4.43
CA GLU A 2 27.47 3.35 -4.45
C GLU A 2 25.98 3.54 -4.75
N LEU A 3 25.33 4.53 -4.12
CA LEU A 3 23.91 4.87 -4.31
C LEU A 3 23.54 4.99 -5.80
N GLN A 4 24.44 5.53 -6.62
CA GLN A 4 24.23 5.70 -8.07
C GLN A 4 23.99 4.39 -8.82
N GLU A 5 24.65 3.29 -8.42
CA GLU A 5 24.48 1.98 -9.06
C GLU A 5 23.10 1.37 -8.73
N VAL A 6 22.65 1.54 -7.49
CA VAL A 6 21.30 1.14 -7.04
C VAL A 6 20.24 1.91 -7.83
N LEU A 7 20.41 3.23 -7.96
CA LEU A 7 19.47 4.08 -8.68
C LEU A 7 19.42 3.77 -10.18
N HIS A 8 20.57 3.48 -10.80
CA HIS A 8 20.63 3.10 -12.22
C HIS A 8 19.87 1.79 -12.52
N ARG A 9 19.93 0.82 -11.61
CA ARG A 9 19.17 -0.45 -11.73
C ARG A 9 17.67 -0.23 -11.59
N ILE A 10 17.26 0.57 -10.60
CA ILE A 10 15.86 0.94 -10.40
C ILE A 10 15.33 1.75 -11.60
N ALA A 11 16.13 2.67 -12.15
CA ALA A 11 15.75 3.46 -13.32
C ALA A 11 15.52 2.58 -14.57
N ARG A 12 16.22 1.45 -14.67
CA ARG A 12 16.08 0.45 -15.74
C ARG A 12 15.04 -0.63 -15.45
N GLY A 13 14.46 -0.66 -14.25
CA GLY A 13 13.51 -1.70 -13.84
C GLY A 13 14.15 -3.08 -13.65
N ASP A 14 15.47 -3.15 -13.42
CA ASP A 14 16.14 -4.42 -13.09
C ASP A 14 15.98 -4.72 -11.60
N TRP A 15 14.86 -5.36 -11.26
CA TRP A 15 14.48 -5.67 -9.88
C TRP A 15 15.22 -6.88 -9.29
N THR A 16 15.81 -7.72 -10.13
CA THR A 16 16.34 -9.04 -9.73
C THR A 16 17.52 -8.96 -8.77
N MET A 17 18.30 -7.88 -8.88
CA MET A 17 19.48 -7.63 -8.05
C MET A 17 19.28 -6.47 -7.08
N VAL A 18 18.08 -5.88 -7.00
CA VAL A 18 17.81 -4.72 -6.14
C VAL A 18 17.91 -5.11 -4.67
N ASP A 19 17.44 -6.29 -4.25
CA ASP A 19 17.54 -6.70 -2.85
C ASP A 19 19.00 -6.74 -2.36
N ALA A 20 19.91 -7.35 -3.12
CA ALA A 20 21.35 -7.36 -2.81
C ALA A 20 21.99 -5.97 -2.89
N ALA A 21 21.42 -5.06 -3.69
CA ALA A 21 21.90 -3.71 -3.87
C ALA A 21 21.58 -2.80 -2.67
N LEU A 22 20.49 -3.10 -1.95
CA LEU A 22 19.97 -2.28 -0.85
C LEU A 22 20.70 -2.51 0.49
N ASP A 23 21.56 -3.52 0.60
CA ASP A 23 22.26 -3.84 1.86
C ASP A 23 23.29 -2.77 2.29
N GLY A 24 23.72 -1.89 1.38
CA GLY A 24 24.86 -1.01 1.58
C GLY A 24 24.62 0.48 1.84
N SER A 25 23.66 1.18 1.18
CA SER A 25 23.69 2.67 1.15
C SER A 25 22.40 3.43 0.73
N GLY A 26 21.19 2.90 0.90
CA GLY A 26 19.99 3.56 0.32
C GLY A 26 19.19 4.53 1.20
N GLY A 27 19.75 5.03 2.30
CA GLY A 27 19.13 6.10 3.09
C GLY A 27 19.36 7.51 2.50
N GLY A 28 20.29 7.66 1.56
CA GLY A 28 20.63 8.95 0.95
C GLY A 28 19.71 9.35 -0.20
N VAL A 29 19.56 10.66 -0.39
CA VAL A 29 18.97 11.23 -1.61
C VAL A 29 20.08 11.50 -2.63
N ASP A 30 19.76 11.43 -3.92
CA ASP A 30 20.69 11.83 -4.98
C ASP A 30 20.84 13.36 -5.08
N GLY A 31 21.62 13.83 -6.06
CA GLY A 31 21.79 15.26 -6.35
C GLY A 31 20.52 15.99 -6.79
N LEU A 32 19.42 15.27 -7.06
CA LEU A 32 18.10 15.80 -7.37
C LEU A 32 17.16 15.79 -6.15
N GLY A 33 17.65 15.39 -4.97
CA GLY A 33 16.85 15.25 -3.76
C GLY A 33 15.90 14.05 -3.79
N LEU A 34 16.12 13.07 -4.66
CA LEU A 34 15.33 11.86 -4.78
C LEU A 34 16.04 10.67 -4.11
N GLY A 35 15.40 10.12 -3.10
CA GLY A 35 15.80 8.84 -2.51
C GLY A 35 15.38 7.63 -3.35
N VAL A 36 15.92 6.46 -2.98
CA VAL A 36 15.65 5.16 -3.62
C VAL A 36 14.16 4.85 -3.77
N LEU A 37 13.36 5.15 -2.74
CA LEU A 37 11.92 4.91 -2.77
C LEU A 37 11.19 5.79 -3.79
N HIS A 38 11.63 7.03 -4.00
CA HIS A 38 11.06 7.90 -5.04
C HIS A 38 11.31 7.32 -6.43
N TRP A 39 12.54 6.91 -6.70
CA TRP A 39 12.91 6.27 -7.97
C TRP A 39 12.13 4.99 -8.23
N ALA A 40 11.92 4.16 -7.21
CA ALA A 40 11.08 2.97 -7.32
C ALA A 40 9.62 3.33 -7.66
N CYS A 41 9.07 4.38 -7.04
CA CYS A 41 7.70 4.85 -7.29
C CYS A 41 7.53 5.56 -8.65
N LEU A 42 8.62 5.91 -9.36
CA LEU A 42 8.55 6.43 -10.73
C LEU A 42 8.27 5.33 -11.76
N GLN A 43 8.52 4.07 -11.40
CA GLN A 43 8.34 2.89 -12.25
C GLN A 43 6.95 2.27 -12.04
N ARG A 44 6.17 2.21 -13.12
CA ARG A 44 4.77 1.72 -13.06
C ARG A 44 4.69 0.24 -12.71
N ASP A 45 5.69 -0.51 -13.13
CA ASP A 45 5.82 -1.96 -13.02
C ASP A 45 6.66 -2.39 -11.81
N VAL A 46 6.96 -1.47 -10.89
CA VAL A 46 7.67 -1.80 -9.65
C VAL A 46 6.96 -2.95 -8.90
N PRO A 47 7.69 -4.03 -8.55
CA PRO A 47 7.12 -5.11 -7.77
C PRO A 47 6.82 -4.65 -6.33
N PRO A 48 5.70 -5.07 -5.72
CA PRO A 48 5.40 -4.72 -4.34
C PRO A 48 6.48 -5.16 -3.33
N HIS A 49 7.12 -6.31 -3.58
CA HIS A 49 8.17 -6.81 -2.69
C HIS A 49 9.37 -5.85 -2.61
N VAL A 50 9.75 -5.19 -3.70
CA VAL A 50 10.84 -4.20 -3.71
C VAL A 50 10.52 -3.02 -2.79
N ILE A 51 9.28 -2.53 -2.83
CA ILE A 51 8.83 -1.44 -1.96
C ILE A 51 8.87 -1.87 -0.48
N VAL A 52 8.43 -3.10 -0.19
CA VAL A 52 8.53 -3.68 1.15
C VAL A 52 9.98 -3.83 1.59
N THR A 53 10.88 -4.32 0.73
CA THR A 53 12.32 -4.42 1.04
C THR A 53 12.90 -3.05 1.39
N ILE A 54 12.68 -2.04 0.54
CA ILE A 54 13.16 -0.67 0.76
C ILE A 54 12.66 -0.14 2.11
N LEU A 55 11.36 -0.28 2.40
CA LEU A 55 10.77 0.23 3.64
C LEU A 55 11.20 -0.55 4.88
N SER A 56 11.46 -1.86 4.76
CA SER A 56 11.98 -2.68 5.85
C SER A 56 13.39 -2.24 6.27
N ARG A 57 14.16 -1.68 5.32
CA ARG A 57 15.52 -1.20 5.54
C ARG A 57 15.57 0.27 5.95
N TRP A 58 14.74 1.12 5.32
CA TRP A 58 14.62 2.54 5.59
C TRP A 58 13.15 2.95 5.73
N PRO A 59 12.55 2.75 6.91
CA PRO A 59 11.15 3.09 7.15
C PRO A 59 10.86 4.59 6.94
N SER A 60 11.81 5.45 7.31
CA SER A 60 11.71 6.90 7.14
C SER A 60 11.61 7.33 5.67
N ALA A 61 12.03 6.49 4.72
CA ALA A 61 11.95 6.82 3.30
C ALA A 61 10.51 7.08 2.84
N ALA A 62 9.50 6.51 3.51
CA ALA A 62 8.08 6.75 3.23
C ALA A 62 7.66 8.22 3.46
N THR A 63 8.37 8.93 4.32
CA THR A 63 8.02 10.28 4.79
C THR A 63 8.89 11.37 4.17
N VAL A 64 10.03 10.98 3.57
CA VAL A 64 10.90 11.90 2.85
C VAL A 64 10.15 12.48 1.66
N ARG A 65 10.15 13.81 1.56
CA ARG A 65 9.56 14.53 0.42
C ARG A 65 10.63 14.80 -0.62
N THR A 66 10.24 14.77 -1.88
CA THR A 66 11.02 15.36 -2.97
C THR A 66 11.20 16.87 -2.76
N PRO A 67 12.12 17.55 -3.47
CA PRO A 67 12.24 19.01 -3.41
C PRO A 67 10.96 19.76 -3.80
N ALA A 68 10.09 19.14 -4.59
CA ALA A 68 8.76 19.65 -4.93
C ALA A 68 7.70 19.40 -3.84
N GLY A 69 8.08 18.92 -2.66
CA GLY A 69 7.19 18.64 -1.53
C GLY A 69 6.35 17.36 -1.66
N VAL A 70 6.59 16.56 -2.70
CA VAL A 70 5.79 15.37 -3.04
C VAL A 70 6.29 14.15 -2.27
N LEU A 71 5.37 13.36 -1.70
CA LEU A 71 5.66 12.09 -1.03
C LEU A 71 5.74 10.91 -2.02
N PRO A 72 6.45 9.82 -1.67
CA PRO A 72 6.51 8.60 -2.48
C PRO A 72 5.13 8.03 -2.83
N ARG A 73 4.17 8.06 -1.89
CA ARG A 73 2.79 7.61 -2.13
C ARG A 73 2.08 8.41 -3.23
N GLN A 74 2.29 9.72 -3.25
CA GLN A 74 1.69 10.62 -4.24
C GLN A 74 2.32 10.35 -5.61
N LEU A 75 3.64 10.13 -5.63
CA LEU A 75 4.37 9.77 -6.84
C LEU A 75 3.87 8.45 -7.43
N ALA A 76 3.75 7.39 -6.61
CA ALA A 76 3.21 6.10 -7.05
C ALA A 76 1.77 6.20 -7.59
N THR A 77 0.95 7.05 -6.97
CA THR A 77 -0.43 7.32 -7.41
C THR A 77 -0.43 8.03 -8.76
N TRP A 78 0.36 9.09 -8.93
CA TRP A 78 0.46 9.84 -10.19
C TRP A 78 0.99 8.98 -11.34
N ARG A 79 1.93 8.08 -11.05
CA ARG A 79 2.54 7.16 -12.04
C ARG A 79 1.70 5.91 -12.31
N ARG A 80 0.55 5.78 -11.63
CA ARG A 80 -0.39 4.64 -11.75
C ARG A 80 0.31 3.30 -11.51
N CYS A 81 1.18 3.24 -10.50
CA CYS A 81 1.78 2.00 -10.01
C CYS A 81 0.68 1.01 -9.58
N ARG A 82 1.05 -0.28 -9.45
CA ARG A 82 0.12 -1.33 -9.01
C ARG A 82 -0.57 -0.94 -7.69
N GLN A 83 -1.84 -1.28 -7.54
CA GLN A 83 -2.61 -0.95 -6.33
C GLN A 83 -1.93 -1.43 -5.05
N GLN A 84 -1.34 -2.63 -5.08
CA GLN A 84 -0.58 -3.19 -3.96
C GLN A 84 0.60 -2.31 -3.52
N VAL A 85 1.27 -1.61 -4.45
CA VAL A 85 2.37 -0.69 -4.13
C VAL A 85 1.82 0.54 -3.40
N VAL A 86 0.70 1.08 -3.89
CA VAL A 86 0.03 2.22 -3.28
C VAL A 86 -0.44 1.87 -1.87
N ASP A 87 -1.06 0.70 -1.68
CA ASP A 87 -1.54 0.23 -0.38
C ASP A 87 -0.40 0.10 0.64
N VAL A 88 0.75 -0.45 0.24
CA VAL A 88 1.95 -0.54 1.10
C VAL A 88 2.46 0.85 1.50
N LEU A 89 2.48 1.81 0.58
CA LEU A 89 2.92 3.17 0.88
C LEU A 89 1.94 3.94 1.78
N PHE A 90 0.63 3.70 1.64
CA PHE A 90 -0.38 4.24 2.56
C PHE A 90 -0.24 3.66 3.96
N ALA A 91 0.05 2.35 4.06
CA ALA A 91 0.31 1.70 5.34
C ALA A 91 1.61 2.19 6.01
N ALA A 92 2.63 2.52 5.22
CA ALA A 92 3.92 3.01 5.74
C ALA A 92 3.87 4.47 6.23
N HIS A 93 2.89 5.25 5.77
CA HIS A 93 2.68 6.63 6.22
C HIS A 93 1.18 6.97 6.24
N PRO A 94 0.45 6.48 7.25
CA PRO A 94 -0.91 6.94 7.50
C PRO A 94 -0.82 8.44 7.80
N GLU A 95 -1.56 9.26 7.05
CA GLU A 95 -1.42 10.71 7.09
C GLU A 95 -1.44 11.34 8.49
N ASP A 96 -0.32 11.96 8.89
CA ASP A 96 -0.35 13.11 9.79
C ASP A 96 -0.72 14.36 8.96
N THR A 97 -1.97 14.78 9.06
CA THR A 97 -2.41 16.06 8.52
C THR A 97 -1.88 17.21 9.36
N CYS A 98 -1.01 18.07 8.80
CA CYS A 98 -1.03 19.52 9.05
C CYS A 98 -0.12 20.27 8.05
N SER A 99 -0.70 21.10 7.18
CA SER A 99 -0.24 22.43 6.69
C SER A 99 -0.74 22.72 5.27
N ASN A 100 -1.26 23.94 5.11
CA ASN A 100 -2.02 24.49 3.99
C ASN A 100 -1.23 24.80 2.70
N GLN A 101 -2.01 25.12 1.66
CA GLN A 101 -1.73 25.86 0.40
C GLN A 101 -1.41 24.97 -0.81
N GLU A 102 -2.07 25.06 -1.98
CA GLU A 102 -3.08 26.00 -2.52
C GLU A 102 -3.91 25.29 -3.59
N GLU A 103 -5.18 25.66 -3.72
CA GLU A 103 -6.11 25.19 -4.74
C GLU A 103 -5.63 25.60 -6.14
N HIS A 104 -5.33 24.62 -7.01
CA HIS A 104 -5.39 24.86 -8.45
C HIS A 104 -6.54 24.06 -9.07
N LYS A 105 -7.52 24.85 -9.51
CA LYS A 105 -8.82 24.52 -10.09
C LYS A 105 -8.69 23.55 -11.26
N SER A 106 -8.92 22.26 -11.01
CA SER A 106 -9.15 21.28 -12.08
C SER A 106 -10.64 20.96 -12.13
N THR A 107 -11.25 21.36 -13.23
CA THR A 107 -12.67 21.21 -13.53
C THR A 107 -13.07 19.74 -13.48
N SER A 108 -14.09 19.50 -12.66
CA SER A 108 -14.90 18.29 -12.53
C SER A 108 -14.84 17.30 -13.70
N VAL A 109 -14.18 16.15 -13.47
CA VAL A 109 -14.75 14.81 -13.74
C VAL A 109 -14.26 13.87 -12.62
N HIS A 110 -15.12 13.68 -11.62
CA HIS A 110 -15.06 12.65 -10.56
C HIS A 110 -13.89 12.66 -9.57
N LYS A 111 -13.93 13.61 -8.63
CA LYS A 111 -13.51 13.34 -7.23
C LYS A 111 -14.36 12.16 -6.71
N ARG A 112 -13.84 10.93 -6.77
CA ARG A 112 -14.32 9.88 -5.87
C ARG A 112 -13.38 9.88 -4.67
N ALA A 113 -13.82 10.59 -3.63
CA ALA A 113 -13.37 10.32 -2.27
C ALA A 113 -13.40 8.81 -2.03
N GLY A 114 -12.45 8.30 -1.24
CA GLY A 114 -12.34 6.90 -0.85
C GLY A 114 -13.60 6.37 -0.18
N LEU A 115 -14.59 6.02 -0.98
CA LEU A 115 -15.69 5.18 -0.58
C LEU A 115 -15.07 3.80 -0.30
N PRO A 116 -15.43 3.15 0.82
CA PRO A 116 -15.04 1.76 1.03
C PRO A 116 -15.39 0.95 -0.23
N PRO A 117 -14.58 -0.06 -0.61
CA PRO A 117 -14.83 -0.81 -1.83
C PRO A 117 -16.27 -1.26 -1.84
N ARG A 118 -16.99 -0.98 -2.94
CA ARG A 118 -18.38 -1.42 -3.09
C ARG A 118 -18.38 -2.92 -2.87
N TRP A 119 -19.16 -3.36 -1.88
CA TRP A 119 -19.32 -4.78 -1.61
C TRP A 119 -19.74 -5.51 -2.88
N GLN A 120 -18.98 -6.55 -3.22
CA GLN A 120 -19.21 -7.34 -4.41
C GLN A 120 -20.33 -8.33 -4.15
N GLU A 121 -21.28 -8.46 -5.07
CA GLU A 121 -22.42 -9.37 -4.95
C GLU A 121 -22.20 -10.69 -5.71
N ASP A 122 -21.00 -11.26 -5.61
CA ASP A 122 -20.65 -12.46 -6.37
C ASP A 122 -21.50 -13.68 -5.99
N ALA A 123 -21.75 -14.55 -6.96
CA ALA A 123 -22.45 -15.81 -6.75
C ALA A 123 -21.63 -16.85 -5.95
N LYS A 124 -20.32 -16.63 -5.81
CA LYS A 124 -19.34 -17.57 -5.25
C LYS A 124 -18.41 -16.86 -4.27
N CYS A 125 -17.87 -17.62 -3.32
CA CYS A 125 -16.83 -17.11 -2.43
C CYS A 125 -15.57 -16.75 -3.20
N GLY A 126 -15.01 -15.56 -2.98
CA GLY A 126 -13.77 -15.10 -3.61
C GLY A 126 -12.48 -15.79 -3.13
N LEU A 127 -12.57 -16.66 -2.11
CA LEU A 127 -11.41 -17.45 -1.63
C LEU A 127 -11.47 -18.91 -2.08
N CYS A 128 -12.60 -19.60 -1.89
CA CYS A 128 -12.75 -21.01 -2.27
C CYS A 128 -13.60 -21.27 -3.51
N PHE A 129 -14.13 -20.22 -4.15
CA PHE A 129 -14.98 -20.29 -5.35
C PHE A 129 -16.27 -21.10 -5.21
N ALA A 130 -16.61 -21.50 -3.98
CA ALA A 130 -17.78 -22.29 -3.71
C ALA A 130 -19.03 -21.39 -3.77
N SER A 131 -20.08 -21.84 -4.48
CA SER A 131 -21.32 -21.06 -4.64
C SER A 131 -22.00 -20.80 -3.30
N PHE A 132 -22.58 -19.61 -3.15
CA PHE A 132 -23.43 -19.28 -2.01
C PHE A 132 -24.78 -19.99 -2.14
N LYS A 133 -25.28 -20.48 -1.00
CA LYS A 133 -26.56 -21.20 -0.86
C LYS A 133 -27.12 -20.86 0.54
N PRO A 134 -28.37 -21.19 0.87
CA PRO A 134 -28.89 -20.97 2.23
C PRO A 134 -28.02 -21.57 3.35
N ALA A 135 -27.32 -22.68 3.08
CA ALA A 135 -26.36 -23.32 3.99
C ALA A 135 -24.96 -22.69 4.01
N ARG A 136 -24.61 -21.84 3.03
CA ARG A 136 -23.34 -21.11 2.93
C ARG A 136 -23.63 -19.64 2.66
N ARG A 137 -23.78 -18.87 3.74
CA ARG A 137 -24.19 -17.47 3.68
C ARG A 137 -23.07 -16.62 3.06
N ARG A 138 -23.49 -15.58 2.33
CA ARG A 138 -22.59 -14.56 1.77
C ARG A 138 -22.29 -13.53 2.84
N HIS A 139 -21.01 -13.22 2.99
CA HIS A 139 -20.50 -12.11 3.79
C HIS A 139 -19.60 -11.24 2.93
N HIS A 140 -19.36 -10.00 3.37
CA HIS A 140 -18.48 -9.08 2.67
C HIS A 140 -17.29 -8.73 3.56
N CYS A 141 -16.10 -8.74 2.97
CA CYS A 141 -14.91 -8.21 3.62
C CYS A 141 -15.01 -6.67 3.68
N ARG A 142 -14.86 -6.08 4.87
CA ARG A 142 -14.91 -4.62 5.02
C ARG A 142 -13.67 -3.91 4.45
N ASN A 143 -12.55 -4.62 4.32
CA ASN A 143 -11.30 -4.09 3.77
C ASN A 143 -11.26 -4.15 2.23
N CYS A 144 -11.51 -5.32 1.63
CA CYS A 144 -11.38 -5.50 0.17
C CYS A 144 -12.70 -5.61 -0.60
N GLY A 145 -13.84 -5.71 0.08
CA GLY A 145 -15.17 -5.77 -0.53
C GLY A 145 -15.59 -7.12 -1.12
N LEU A 146 -14.69 -8.12 -1.16
CA LEU A 146 -15.00 -9.45 -1.71
C LEU A 146 -16.17 -10.15 -0.99
N SER A 147 -16.97 -10.85 -1.78
CA SER A 147 -17.95 -11.82 -1.30
C SER A 147 -17.25 -13.08 -0.77
N VAL A 148 -17.43 -13.43 0.50
CA VAL A 148 -16.78 -14.57 1.18
C VAL A 148 -17.78 -15.41 1.98
N CYS A 149 -17.49 -16.69 2.16
CA CYS A 149 -18.32 -17.55 3.02
C CYS A 149 -17.94 -17.39 4.50
N ASP A 150 -18.78 -17.94 5.37
CA ASP A 150 -18.64 -17.95 6.82
C ASP A 150 -17.28 -18.47 7.27
N VAL A 151 -16.82 -19.60 6.71
CA VAL A 151 -15.47 -20.17 6.95
C VAL A 151 -14.34 -19.18 6.63
N HIS A 152 -14.50 -18.36 5.59
CA HIS A 152 -13.47 -17.46 5.09
C HIS A 152 -13.57 -16.03 5.64
N ALA A 153 -14.44 -15.82 6.64
CA ALA A 153 -14.73 -14.52 7.22
C ALA A 153 -14.99 -14.62 8.73
N LEU A 154 -14.38 -15.60 9.41
CA LEU A 154 -14.58 -15.86 10.84
C LEU A 154 -14.02 -14.72 11.70
N THR A 155 -12.88 -14.16 11.29
CA THR A 155 -12.16 -13.18 12.09
C THR A 155 -12.77 -11.79 11.96
N ARG A 156 -12.98 -11.15 13.12
CA ARG A 156 -13.30 -9.73 13.21
C ARG A 156 -12.15 -9.03 13.90
N VAL A 157 -11.64 -7.96 13.29
CA VAL A 157 -10.48 -7.22 13.81
C VAL A 157 -10.88 -5.78 14.11
N PRO A 158 -10.24 -5.12 15.10
CA PRO A 158 -10.30 -3.67 15.23
C PRO A 158 -9.88 -3.05 13.89
N PHE A 159 -10.67 -2.12 13.35
CA PHE A 159 -10.39 -1.53 12.04
C PHE A 159 -10.59 -0.01 12.14
N PRO A 160 -9.55 0.77 12.48
CA PRO A 160 -9.67 2.21 12.67
C PRO A 160 -10.15 2.92 11.39
N PRO A 161 -10.98 3.99 11.51
CA PRO A 161 -11.49 4.59 12.74
C PRO A 161 -12.77 3.92 13.27
N ALA A 162 -13.19 2.77 12.74
CA ALA A 162 -14.45 2.15 13.12
C ALA A 162 -14.42 1.70 14.60
N PRO A 163 -15.40 2.11 15.42
CA PRO A 163 -15.42 1.81 16.86
C PRO A 163 -15.73 0.34 17.20
N ARG A 164 -15.97 -0.50 16.19
CA ARG A 164 -16.37 -1.91 16.37
C ARG A 164 -15.53 -2.80 15.47
N CYS A 165 -15.22 -4.01 15.95
CA CYS A 165 -14.49 -5.00 15.15
C CYS A 165 -15.23 -5.31 13.84
N GLN A 166 -14.52 -5.14 12.72
CA GLN A 166 -15.06 -5.33 11.39
C GLN A 166 -14.75 -6.73 10.88
N ARG A 167 -15.69 -7.30 10.13
CA ARG A 167 -15.52 -8.60 9.47
C ARG A 167 -14.58 -8.43 8.28
N LEU A 168 -13.46 -9.13 8.30
CA LEU A 168 -12.53 -9.23 7.19
C LEU A 168 -12.52 -10.67 6.65
N CYS A 169 -12.11 -10.84 5.40
CA CYS A 169 -11.74 -12.17 4.93
C CYS A 169 -10.42 -12.60 5.58
N ASP A 170 -10.14 -13.90 5.62
CA ASP A 170 -8.95 -14.44 6.30
C ASP A 170 -7.64 -13.83 5.79
N VAL A 171 -7.57 -13.53 4.48
CA VAL A 171 -6.41 -12.87 3.87
C VAL A 171 -6.19 -11.47 4.45
N CYS A 172 -7.25 -10.66 4.50
CA CYS A 172 -7.18 -9.31 5.05
C CYS A 172 -6.99 -9.33 6.57
N ALA A 173 -7.57 -10.30 7.28
CA ALA A 173 -7.39 -10.45 8.72
C ALA A 173 -5.92 -10.78 9.08
N ARG A 174 -5.28 -11.71 8.35
CA ARG A 174 -3.85 -12.02 8.53
C ARG A 174 -2.97 -10.81 8.25
N THR A 175 -3.25 -10.12 7.14
CA THR A 175 -2.50 -8.90 6.76
C THR A 175 -2.62 -7.83 7.84
N HIS A 176 -3.83 -7.63 8.38
CA HIS A 176 -4.08 -6.68 9.46
C HIS A 176 -3.33 -7.07 10.75
N ALA A 177 -3.31 -8.35 11.11
CA ALA A 177 -2.59 -8.81 12.30
C ALA A 177 -1.08 -8.54 12.22
N VAL A 178 -0.46 -8.80 11.07
CA VAL A 178 0.96 -8.49 10.82
C VAL A 178 1.19 -6.99 10.93
N TYR A 179 0.35 -6.17 10.29
CA TYR A 179 0.47 -4.72 10.34
C TYR A 179 0.35 -4.17 11.77
N THR A 180 -0.63 -4.63 12.55
CA THR A 180 -0.79 -4.23 13.96
C THR A 180 0.43 -4.63 14.80
N ALA A 181 0.96 -5.84 14.63
CA ALA A 181 2.15 -6.29 15.36
C ALA A 181 3.39 -5.44 15.04
N LEU A 182 3.58 -5.04 13.78
CA LEU A 182 4.67 -4.17 13.35
C LEU A 182 4.57 -2.76 13.95
N ILE A 183 3.35 -2.22 14.07
CA ILE A 183 3.13 -0.91 14.71
C ILE A 183 3.38 -1.01 16.21
N SER A 184 2.81 -2.01 16.90
CA SER A 184 2.96 -2.16 18.35
C SER A 184 4.37 -2.51 18.81
N ALA A 185 5.23 -3.04 17.91
CA ALA A 185 6.63 -3.31 18.21
C ALA A 185 7.54 -2.06 18.09
N ASN A 186 7.02 -0.97 17.49
CA ASN A 186 7.74 0.28 17.24
C ASN A 186 7.22 1.46 18.09
N THR A 187 6.31 1.20 19.03
CA THR A 187 5.80 2.13 20.05
C THR A 187 6.26 1.73 21.43
#